data_AF-A0A2S3WFG5-F1
#
_entry.id   AF-A0A2S3WFG5-F1
#
_cell.length_a   1.000
_cell.length_b   1.000
_cell.length_c   1.000
_cell.angle_alpha   90.00
_cell.angle_beta   90.00
_cell.angle_gamma   90.00
#
_symmetry.space_group_name_H-M   'P 1'
#
loop_
_entity.id
_entity.type
_entity.pdbx_description
1 polymer ?
#
loop_
_entity_poly.entity_id
_entity_poly.type
_entity_poly.pdbx_seq_one_letter_code
_entity_poly.pdbx_strand_id
1 'polypeptide(L)' 'MNKVLRITLRGELQVFADDNLAACIREANRLNTERGYRNGVCVVELEDGQRITAADCKAAA' A
#
# COMPACT_ATOMS: atom_id res chain seq x y z
N MET A 1 10.06 -8.69 -5.29
CA MET A 1 8.61 -8.81 -4.94
C MET A 1 8.22 -7.64 -4.07
N ASN A 2 7.28 -6.80 -4.50
CA ASN A 2 6.86 -5.60 -3.78
C ASN A 2 5.86 -5.95 -2.68
N LYS A 3 5.99 -5.32 -1.51
CA LYS A 3 5.01 -5.44 -0.42
C LYS A 3 4.39 -4.09 -0.11
N VAL A 4 3.07 -4.00 -0.21
CA VAL A 4 2.30 -2.83 0.20
C VAL A 4 1.52 -3.14 1.45
N LEU A 5 1.76 -2.39 2.52
CA LEU A 5 0.98 -2.41 3.74
C LEU A 5 -0.08 -1.30 3.66
N ARG A 6 -1.34 -1.68 3.83
CA ARG A 6 -2.46 -0.75 3.97
C ARG A 6 -2.81 -0.64 5.44
N ILE A 7 -2.70 0.58 5.97
CA ILE A 7 -3.07 0.94 7.33
C ILE A 7 -4.26 1.89 7.27
N THR A 8 -5.35 1.59 7.97
CA THR A 8 -6.49 2.49 8.06
C THR A 8 -6.42 3.34 9.33
N LEU A 9 -7.21 4.42 9.39
CA LEU A 9 -7.38 5.21 10.62
C LEU A 9 -7.89 4.39 11.83
N ARG A 10 -8.47 3.20 11.59
CA ARG A 10 -8.93 2.27 12.62
C ARG A 10 -7.83 1.32 13.10
N GLY A 11 -6.60 1.44 12.59
CA GLY A 11 -5.49 0.55 12.91
C GLY A 11 -5.54 -0.81 12.20
N GLU A 12 -6.47 -1.02 11.26
CA GLU A 12 -6.50 -2.25 10.45
C GLU A 12 -5.28 -2.30 9.53
N LEU A 13 -4.55 -3.42 9.56
CA LEU A 13 -3.39 -3.70 8.71
C LEU A 13 -3.72 -4.80 7.70
N GLN A 14 -3.46 -4.54 6.43
CA GLN A 14 -3.49 -5.54 5.36
C GLN A 14 -2.20 -5.49 4.55
N VAL A 15 -1.72 -6.64 4.10
CA VAL A 15 -0.48 -6.76 3.31
C VAL A 15 -0.83 -7.30 1.93
N PHE A 16 -0.37 -6.61 0.90
CA PHE A 16 -0.44 -7.03 -0.50
C PHE A 16 0.97 -7.30 -1.00
N ALA A 17 1.19 -8.44 -1.66
CA ALA A 17 2.48 -8.80 -2.23
C ALA A 17 2.30 -9.18 -3.70
N ASP A 18 3.05 -8.53 -4.58
CA ASP A 18 3.05 -8.77 -6.03
C ASP A 18 4.39 -8.29 -6.61
N ASP A 19 4.79 -8.82 -7.77
CA ASP A 19 5.98 -8.32 -8.46
C ASP A 19 5.77 -6.92 -9.04
N ASN A 20 4.51 -6.51 -9.26
CA ASN A 20 4.12 -5.20 -9.73
C ASN A 20 3.52 -4.34 -8.60
N LEU A 21 4.26 -3.31 -8.19
CA LEU A 21 3.81 -2.33 -7.18
C LEU A 21 2.45 -1.70 -7.52
N ALA A 22 2.19 -1.41 -8.79
CA ALA A 22 0.92 -0.81 -9.23
C ALA A 22 -0.27 -1.77 -9.01
N ALA A 23 -0.05 -3.08 -9.10
CA ALA A 23 -1.07 -4.08 -8.80
C ALA A 23 -1.42 -4.06 -7.30
N CYS A 24 -0.42 -4.06 -6.41
CA CYS A 24 -0.64 -3.95 -4.97
C CYS A 24 -1.38 -2.65 -4.58
N ILE A 25 -0.98 -1.51 -5.14
CA ILE A 25 -1.64 -0.22 -4.86
C ILE A 25 -3.09 -0.22 -5.37
N ARG A 26 -3.34 -0.78 -6.55
CA ARG A 26 -4.69 -0.89 -7.13
C ARG A 26 -5.59 -1.71 -6.23
N GLU A 27 -5.11 -2.83 -5.72
CA GLU A 27 -5.87 -3.72 -4.84
C GLU A 27 -6.17 -3.09 -3.48
N ALA A 28 -5.18 -2.41 -2.88
CA ALA A 28 -5.38 -1.64 -1.66
C ALA A 28 -6.44 -0.53 -1.85
N ASN A 29 -6.44 0.15 -3.00
CA ASN A 29 -7.43 1.17 -3.33
C ASN A 29 -8.82 0.58 -3.58
N ARG A 30 -8.92 -0.57 -4.28
CA ARG A 30 -10.19 -1.29 -4.46
C ARG A 30 -10.84 -1.60 -3.11
N LEU A 31 -10.07 -2.13 -2.15
CA LEU A 31 -10.54 -2.43 -0.80
C LEU A 31 -10.91 -1.18 0.01
N ASN A 32 -10.20 -0.06 -0.18
CA ASN A 32 -10.61 1.23 0.40
C ASN A 32 -12.00 1.63 -0.11
N THR A 33 -12.22 1.56 -1.42
CA THR A 33 -13.52 1.89 -2.04
C THR A 33 -14.63 0.96 -1.55
N GLU A 34 -14.42 -0.35 -1.58
CA GLU A 34 -15.43 -1.35 -1.18
C GLU A 34 -15.86 -1.21 0.28
N ARG A 35 -14.93 -0.82 1.15
CA ARG A 35 -15.20 -0.64 2.58
C ARG A 35 -15.53 0.80 2.97
N GLY A 36 -15.62 1.71 1.99
CA GLY A 36 -15.97 3.12 2.22
C GLY A 36 -14.89 3.94 2.93
N TYR A 37 -13.64 3.49 2.98
CA TYR A 37 -12.55 4.26 3.56
C TYR A 37 -12.05 5.33 2.58
N ARG A 38 -11.93 6.57 3.05
CA ARG A 38 -11.39 7.69 2.27
C ARG A 38 -9.94 8.04 2.61
N ASN A 39 -9.44 7.62 3.78
CA ASN A 39 -8.16 8.07 4.35
C ASN A 39 -7.28 6.89 4.83
N GLY A 40 -6.99 5.92 3.95
CA GLY A 40 -6.02 4.86 4.24
C GLY A 40 -4.59 5.31 3.91
N VAL A 41 -3.61 4.94 4.74
CA VAL A 41 -2.18 5.10 4.45
C VAL A 41 -1.68 3.83 3.78
N CYS A 42 -1.03 3.97 2.62
CA CYS A 42 -0.33 2.88 1.95
C CYS A 42 1.17 3.05 2.17
N VAL A 43 1.81 2.04 2.73
CA VAL A 43 3.25 1.96 2.97
C VAL A 43 3.82 0.88 2.05
N VAL A 44 4.97 1.14 1.44
CA VAL A 44 5.73 0.17 0.65
C VAL A 44 6.93 -0.26 1.47
N GLU A 45 7.13 -1.58 1.59
CA GLU A 45 8.36 -2.15 2.12
C GLU A 45 9.26 -2.55 0.96
N LEU A 46 10.41 -1.90 0.86
CA LEU A 46 11.45 -2.15 -0.14
C LEU A 46 12.27 -3.40 0.23
N GLU A 47 13.10 -3.86 -0.69
CA GLU A 47 13.89 -5.09 -0.51
C GLU A 47 14.91 -5.00 0.63
N ASP A 48 15.37 -3.79 0.97
CA ASP A 48 16.25 -3.50 2.11
C ASP A 48 15.50 -3.38 3.45
N GLY A 49 14.18 -3.60 3.46
CA GLY A 49 13.33 -3.45 4.64
C GLY A 49 12.94 -2.00 4.95
N GLN A 50 13.36 -1.03 4.14
CA GLN A 50 12.94 0.35 4.28
C GLN A 50 11.45 0.49 4.00
N ARG A 51 10.77 1.31 4.81
CA ARG A 51 9.35 1.64 4.64
C ARG A 51 9.20 3.08 4.20
N ILE A 52 8.51 3.28 3.08
CA ILE A 52 8.16 4.59 2.54
C ILE A 52 6.66 4.65 2.23
N THR A 53 6.08 5.83 2.04
CA THR A 53 4.69 5.86 1.58
C THR A 53 4.62 5.39 0.13
N ALA A 54 3.48 4.84 -0.28
CA ALA A 54 3.25 4.48 -1.68
C ALA A 54 3.33 5.71 -2.61
N ALA A 55 3.05 6.90 -2.10
CA ALA A 55 3.21 8.15 -2.84
C ALA A 55 4.69 8.46 -3.09
N ASP A 56 5.53 8.38 -2.06
CA ASP A 56 6.98 8.59 -2.17
C ASP A 56 7.62 7.55 -3.10
N CYS A 57 7.20 6.29 -2.98
CA CYS A 57 7.67 5.21 -3.84
C CYS A 57 7.33 5.47 -5.31
N LYS A 58 6.13 6.00 -5.59
CA LYS A 58 5.71 6.36 -6.95
C LYS A 58 6.45 7.58 -7.50
N ALA A 59 6.82 8.52 -6.64
CA ALA A 59 7.60 9.69 -7.05
C ALA A 59 9.06 9.36 -7.39
N ALA A 60 9.57 8.23 -6.88
CA ALA A 60 10.94 7.77 -7.08
C ALA A 60 11.14 6.80 -8.27
N ALA A 61 10.05 6.32 -8.88
CA ALA A 61 10.04 5.36 -10.00
C ALA A 61 9.80 6.05 -11.35
#